data_AF-A0A3D0N9C3-F1
#
_entry.id   AF-A0A3D0N9C3-F1
#
_cell.length_a   1.000
_cell.length_b   1.000
_cell.length_c   1.000
_cell.angle_alpha   90.00
_cell.angle_beta   90.00
_cell.angle_gamma   90.00
#
_symmetry.space_group_name_H-M   'P 1'
#
loop_
_entity.id
_entity.type
_entity.pdbx_description
1 polymer ?
#
loop_
_entity_poly.entity_id
_entity_poly.type
_entity_poly.pdbx_seq_one_letter_code
_entity_poly.pdbx_strand_id
1 'polypeptide(L)' 'MLTRLTIAATSALLLVLASAAAADDATVAVTSHPEGAKIYVNGYFKARTPATVVIGSATEVEQPYTFT' A
#
# COMPACT_ATOMS: atom_id res chain seq x y z
N MET A 1 36.97 -16.05 15.21
CA MET A 1 36.26 -16.44 13.96
C MET A 1 34.73 -16.51 14.11
N LEU A 2 34.16 -16.66 15.32
CA LEU A 2 32.70 -16.87 15.48
C LEU A 2 31.82 -15.60 15.40
N THR A 3 32.34 -14.40 15.69
CA THR A 3 31.53 -13.16 15.77
C THR A 3 31.07 -12.62 14.40
N ARG A 4 31.76 -12.97 13.32
CA ARG A 4 31.38 -12.50 11.96
C ARG A 4 30.17 -13.27 11.41
N LEU A 5 29.92 -14.48 11.90
CA LEU A 5 28.82 -15.33 11.46
C LEU A 5 27.49 -14.92 12.11
N THR A 6 27.50 -14.48 13.37
CA THR A 6 26.30 -14.02 14.07
C THR A 6 25.78 -12.71 13.49
N ILE A 7 26.63 -11.71 13.24
CA ILE A 7 26.20 -10.43 12.66
C ILE A 7 25.59 -10.62 11.26
N ALA A 8 26.18 -11.49 10.43
CA ALA A 8 25.68 -11.81 9.10
C ALA A 8 24.35 -12.59 9.15
N ALA A 9 24.21 -13.55 10.06
CA ALA A 9 22.97 -14.33 10.21
C ALA A 9 21.80 -13.47 10.76
N THR A 10 22.07 -12.58 11.72
CA THR A 10 21.04 -11.69 12.28
C THR A 10 20.58 -10.65 11.27
N SER A 11 21.49 -10.07 10.49
CA SER A 11 21.15 -9.08 9.45
C SER A 11 20.40 -9.72 8.27
N ALA A 12 20.78 -10.93 7.86
CA ALA A 12 20.07 -11.67 6.82
C ALA A 12 18.61 -11.98 7.24
N LEU A 13 18.40 -12.42 8.50
CA LEU A 13 17.07 -12.68 9.03
C LEU A 13 16.19 -11.42 9.05
N LEU A 14 16.76 -10.28 9.45
CA LEU A 14 16.04 -8.99 9.46
C LEU A 14 15.59 -8.58 8.05
N LEU A 15 16.46 -8.78 7.05
CA LEU A 15 16.18 -8.41 5.67
C LEU A 15 15.09 -9.29 5.04
N VAL A 16 15.09 -10.59 5.35
CA VAL A 16 14.06 -11.54 4.89
C VAL A 16 12.68 -11.19 5.43
N LEU A 17 12.59 -10.79 6.71
CA LEU A 17 11.33 -10.35 7.32
C LEU A 17 10.80 -9.05 6.69
N ALA A 18 11.69 -8.13 6.30
CA ALA A 18 11.30 -6.89 5.61
C ALA A 18 10.77 -7.16 4.19
N SER A 19 11.37 -8.10 3.46
CA SER A 19 10.94 -8.43 2.09
C SER A 19 9.59 -9.16 2.03
N ALA A 20 9.17 -9.82 3.10
CA ALA A 20 7.87 -10.52 3.17
C ALA A 20 6.67 -9.56 3.30
N ALA A 21 6.91 -8.29 3.61
CA ALA A 21 5.87 -7.26 3.75
C ALA A 21 5.62 -6.44 2.47
N ALA A 22 6.30 -6.77 1.37
CA ALA A 22 6.03 -6.17 0.07
C ALA A 22 4.74 -6.76 -0.49
N ALA A 23 3.59 -6.19 -0.14
CA ALA A 23 2.34 -6.54 -0.79
C ALA A 23 2.29 -5.84 -2.16
N ASP A 24 1.85 -6.59 -3.17
CA ASP A 24 1.68 -6.09 -4.53
C ASP A 24 0.59 -5.02 -4.61
N ASP A 25 0.91 -3.92 -5.29
CA ASP A 25 -0.06 -2.89 -5.61
C ASP A 25 -0.97 -3.39 -6.74
N ALA A 26 -2.29 -3.31 -6.54
CA ALA A 26 -3.29 -3.64 -7.55
C ALA A 26 -3.89 -2.37 -8.16
N THR A 27 -4.10 -2.33 -9.48
CA THR A 27 -4.76 -1.18 -10.14
C THR A 27 -6.19 -1.54 -10.54
N VAL A 28 -7.16 -0.68 -10.19
CA VAL A 28 -8.59 -0.90 -10.44
C VAL A 28 -9.20 0.30 -11.16
N ALA A 29 -9.85 0.07 -12.30
CA ALA A 29 -10.64 1.08 -12.99
C ALA A 29 -12.09 1.05 -12.47
N VAL A 30 -12.60 2.21 -12.05
CA VAL A 30 -13.94 2.34 -11.45
C VAL A 30 -14.75 3.39 -12.22
N THR A 31 -15.92 2.97 -12.71
CA THR A 31 -16.88 3.80 -13.45
C THR A 31 -18.26 3.70 -12.83
N SER A 32 -19.06 4.77 -12.84
CA SER A 32 -20.45 4.75 -12.36
C SER A 32 -21.37 5.55 -13.27
N HIS A 33 -22.67 5.23 -13.22
CA HIS A 33 -23.72 6.02 -13.87
C HIS A 33 -24.84 6.30 -12.85
N PRO A 34 -25.05 7.56 -12.41
CA PRO A 34 -24.36 8.77 -12.84
C PRO A 34 -22.89 8.85 -12.39
N GLU A 35 -22.11 9.67 -13.10
CA GLU A 35 -20.70 9.96 -12.78
C GLU A 35 -20.57 10.82 -11.51
N GLY A 36 -19.37 10.87 -10.93
CA GLY A 36 -19.05 11.72 -9.77
C GLY A 36 -19.19 11.04 -8.40
N ALA A 37 -19.42 9.73 -8.38
CA ALA A 37 -19.47 8.94 -7.14
C ALA A 37 -18.10 8.91 -6.45
N LYS A 38 -18.09 9.04 -5.12
CA LYS A 38 -16.84 9.07 -4.33
C LYS A 38 -16.30 7.65 -4.14
N ILE A 39 -15.02 7.46 -4.43
CA ILE A 39 -14.31 6.18 -4.31
C ILE A 39 -13.51 6.21 -3.01
N TYR A 40 -13.73 5.20 -2.17
CA TYR A 40 -13.03 4.99 -0.92
C TYR A 40 -12.32 3.64 -0.91
N VAL A 41 -11.07 3.61 -0.48
CA VAL A 41 -10.28 2.39 -0.28
C VAL A 41 -9.86 2.35 1.18
N ASN A 42 -10.16 1.26 1.89
CA ASN A 42 -9.94 1.13 3.34
C ASN A 42 -10.56 2.27 4.18
N GLY A 43 -11.65 2.87 3.72
CA GLY A 43 -12.31 3.99 4.39
C GLY A 43 -11.78 5.39 4.02
N TYR A 44 -10.71 5.50 3.23
CA TYR A 44 -10.10 6.77 2.82
C TYR A 44 -10.53 7.17 1.41
N PHE A 45 -10.82 8.45 1.21
CA PHE A 45 -11.17 8.97 -0.11
C PHE A 45 -9.98 8.93 -1.05
N LYS A 46 -10.16 8.37 -2.24
CA LYS A 46 -9.12 8.29 -3.27
C LYS A 46 -9.44 9.15 -4.48
N ALA A 47 -10.67 9.09 -5.00
CA ALA A 47 -11.06 9.79 -6.22
C ALA A 47 -12.59 9.86 -6.38
N ARG A 48 -13.05 10.42 -7.50
CA ARG A 48 -14.45 10.31 -7.98
C ARG A 48 -14.50 9.57 -9.30
N THR A 49 -15.55 8.80 -9.53
CA THR A 49 -15.76 8.11 -10.82
C THR A 49 -15.99 9.11 -11.96
N PRO A 50 -15.54 8.82 -13.19
CA PRO A 50 -14.68 7.68 -13.56
C PRO A 50 -13.21 7.91 -13.17
N ALA A 51 -12.58 6.92 -12.53
CA ALA A 51 -11.17 7.01 -12.15
C ALA A 51 -10.50 5.64 -12.04
N THR A 52 -9.18 5.63 -12.23
CA THR A 52 -8.32 4.48 -11.99
C THR A 52 -7.60 4.70 -10.67
N VAL A 53 -7.75 3.78 -9.73
CA VAL A 53 -7.17 3.85 -8.39
C VAL A 53 -6.22 2.69 -8.16
N VAL A 54 -5.08 2.99 -7.54
CA VAL A 54 -4.15 1.98 -7.03
C VAL A 54 -4.63 1.60 -5.63
N ILE A 55 -4.76 0.30 -5.40
CA ILE A 55 -5.07 -0.32 -4.12
C ILE A 55 -3.79 -1.03 -3.69
N GLY A 56 -2.99 -0.33 -2.88
CA GLY A 56 -1.80 -0.90 -2.28
C GLY A 56 -2.11 -1.70 -1.01
N SER A 57 -1.08 -2.38 -0.50
CA SER A 57 -1.09 -2.98 0.84
C SER A 57 -1.67 -2.01 1.88
N ALA A 58 -2.30 -2.53 2.93
CA ALA A 58 -2.84 -1.75 4.06
C ALA A 58 -1.80 -0.87 4.79
N THR A 59 -0.52 -0.93 4.39
CA THR A 59 0.57 -0.06 4.84
C THR A 59 0.66 1.28 4.10
N GLU A 60 -0.19 1.53 3.09
CA GLU A 60 -0.21 2.83 2.40
C GLU A 60 -0.51 3.95 3.40
N VAL A 61 0.42 4.92 3.48
CA VAL A 61 0.37 6.03 4.43
C VAL A 61 -0.95 6.79 4.29
N GLU A 62 -1.68 6.94 5.38
CA GLU A 62 -2.97 7.63 5.45
C GLU A 62 -2.87 9.03 4.80
N GLN A 63 -3.56 9.24 3.68
CA GLN A 63 -3.71 10.57 3.10
C GLN A 63 -5.04 11.14 3.62
N PRO A 64 -5.03 12.13 4.54
CA PRO A 64 -6.26 12.74 5.02
C PRO A 64 -6.94 13.47 3.87
N TYR A 65 -8.23 13.19 3.68
CA TYR A 65 -9.04 13.93 2.72
C TYR A 65 -9.33 15.32 3.27
N THR A 66 -8.74 16.35 2.67
CA THR A 66 -9.10 17.74 2.95
C THR A 66 -10.27 18.15 2.08
N PHE A 67 -11.41 18.47 2.70
CA PHE A 67 -12.47 19.24 2.05
C PHE A 67 -12.05 20.71 2.10
N THR A 68 -11.56 21.26 0.99
CA THR A 68 -11.43 22.72 0.79
C THR A 68 -12.57 23.20 -0.06
#